data_AF-A0A4R6J0W7-F1
#
_entry.id   AF-A0A4R6J0W7-F1
#
_cell.length_a   1.000
_cell.length_b   1.000
_cell.length_c   1.000
_cell.angle_alpha   90.00
_cell.angle_beta   90.00
_cell.angle_gamma   90.00
#
_symmetry.space_group_name_H-M   'P 1'
#
loop_
_entity.id
_entity.type
_entity.pdbx_description
1 polymer ?
#
loop_
_entity_poly.entity_id
_entity_poly.type
_entity_poly.pdbx_seq_one_letter_code
_entity_poly.pdbx_strand_id
1 'polypeptide(L)'
;MRITFFKYSLILLVLFILEWWLLNYSPLLPENIPGTTVSVTGFLLAVTIIIIFIVAQKEFLKKNTRVGVLKLTLLCSGICLVAELVFQSLRLFFVVDATEYDYIKYFILGTFGVTLFYSLLALVIAFIIKKREMLS
;
A
#
# COMPACT_ATOMS: atom_id res chain seq x y z
N MET A 1 -16.43 -1.35 9.81
CA MET A 1 -14.98 -1.04 9.87
C MET A 1 -14.13 -2.29 9.78
N ARG A 2 -14.30 -3.27 10.67
CA ARG A 2 -13.52 -4.52 10.70
C ARG A 2 -13.49 -5.30 9.38
N ILE A 3 -14.65 -5.55 8.76
CA ILE A 3 -14.71 -6.35 7.51
C ILE A 3 -13.95 -5.67 6.37
N THR A 4 -14.17 -4.36 6.15
CA THR A 4 -13.45 -3.56 5.14
C THR A 4 -11.94 -3.59 5.40
N PHE A 5 -11.53 -3.37 6.65
CA PHE A 5 -10.13 -3.40 7.05
C PHE A 5 -9.45 -4.73 6.69
N PHE A 6 -9.94 -5.86 7.22
CA PHE A 6 -9.32 -7.17 6.97
C PHE A 6 -9.36 -7.58 5.51
N LYS A 7 -10.48 -7.32 4.82
CA LYS A 7 -10.63 -7.62 3.39
C LYS A 7 -9.57 -6.91 2.56
N TYR A 8 -9.42 -5.59 2.73
CA TYR A 8 -8.48 -4.81 1.92
C TYR A 8 -7.02 -5.00 2.36
N SER A 9 -6.75 -5.29 3.63
CA SER A 9 -5.42 -5.73 4.08
C SER A 9 -4.99 -7.03 3.40
N LEU A 10 -5.88 -8.03 3.34
CA LEU A 10 -5.58 -9.30 2.69
C LEU A 10 -5.39 -9.15 1.18
N ILE A 11 -6.26 -8.37 0.52
CA ILE A 11 -6.12 -8.09 -0.91
C ILE A 11 -4.78 -7.39 -1.19
N LEU A 12 -4.43 -6.37 -0.40
CA LEU A 12 -3.18 -5.63 -0.58
C LEU A 12 -1.96 -6.54 -0.34
N LEU A 13 -2.00 -7.39 0.68
CA LEU A 13 -0.94 -8.37 0.94
C LEU A 13 -0.76 -9.34 -0.23
N VAL A 14 -1.85 -9.89 -0.78
CA VAL A 14 -1.79 -10.78 -1.95
C VAL A 14 -1.19 -10.05 -3.15
N LEU A 15 -1.56 -8.78 -3.38
CA LEU A 15 -0.99 -7.98 -4.45
C LEU A 15 0.51 -7.72 -4.24
N PHE A 16 0.96 -7.42 -3.02
CA PHE A 16 2.39 -7.28 -2.73
C PHE A 16 3.17 -8.56 -3.01
N ILE A 17 2.63 -9.73 -2.64
CA ILE A 17 3.27 -11.02 -2.93
C ILE A 17 3.33 -11.26 -4.43
N LEU A 18 2.25 -10.98 -5.16
CA LEU A 18 2.19 -11.14 -6.62
C LEU A 18 3.15 -10.20 -7.33
N GLU A 19 3.20 -8.92 -6.95
CA GLU A 19 4.13 -7.93 -7.50
C GLU A 19 5.57 -8.32 -7.21
N TRP A 20 5.88 -8.70 -5.97
CA TRP A 20 7.21 -9.17 -5.60
C TRP A 20 7.62 -10.39 -6.42
N TRP A 21 6.74 -11.37 -6.59
CA TRP A 21 7.02 -12.55 -7.41
C TRP A 21 7.22 -12.18 -8.88
N LEU A 22 6.32 -11.38 -9.46
CA LEU A 22 6.37 -10.94 -10.86
C LEU A 22 7.66 -10.18 -11.17
N LEU A 23 8.12 -9.32 -10.25
CA LEU A 23 9.28 -8.46 -10.46
C LEU A 23 10.61 -9.18 -10.23
N ASN A 24 10.66 -10.17 -9.34
CA ASN A 24 11.91 -10.89 -9.04
C ASN A 24 12.09 -12.16 -9.88
N TYR A 25 11.00 -12.77 -10.38
CA TYR A 25 11.07 -14.07 -11.07
C TYR A 25 10.62 -14.04 -12.52
N SER A 26 10.01 -12.95 -13.01
CA SER A 26 9.59 -12.85 -14.42
C SER A 26 10.50 -11.89 -15.20
N PRO A 27 11.10 -12.31 -16.32
CA PRO A 27 12.01 -11.49 -17.14
C PRO A 27 11.27 -10.45 -18.01
N LEU A 28 9.98 -10.24 -17.79
CA LEU A 28 9.11 -9.49 -18.70
C LEU A 28 9.09 -7.97 -18.47
N LEU A 29 9.63 -7.48 -17.35
CA LEU A 29 9.55 -6.06 -16.99
C LEU A 29 10.94 -5.40 -16.94
N PRO A 30 11.14 -4.26 -17.61
CA PRO A 30 12.36 -3.48 -17.47
C PRO A 30 12.45 -2.89 -16.06
N GLU A 31 13.67 -2.62 -15.57
CA GLU A 31 13.89 -2.02 -14.24
C GLU A 31 13.28 -0.61 -14.15
N ASN A 32 13.35 0.15 -15.24
CA ASN A 32 12.85 1.52 -15.34
C ASN A 32 11.87 1.69 -16.49
N ILE A 33 10.93 2.61 -16.34
CA ILE A 33 10.01 2.98 -17.41
C ILE A 33 10.83 3.66 -18.53
N PRO A 34 10.75 3.21 -19.79
CA PRO A 34 11.53 3.77 -20.90
C PRO A 34 11.41 5.30 -20.98
N GLY A 35 12.54 5.98 -21.00
CA GLY A 35 12.59 7.45 -21.07
C GLY A 35 12.43 8.17 -19.72
N THR A 36 12.44 7.46 -18.59
CA THR A 36 12.39 8.07 -17.25
C THR A 36 13.36 7.39 -16.27
N THR A 37 13.64 8.04 -15.14
CA THR A 37 14.39 7.46 -14.01
C THR A 37 13.49 6.75 -12.99
N VAL A 38 12.21 6.54 -13.34
CA VAL A 38 11.24 5.95 -12.43
C VAL A 38 11.32 4.43 -12.51
N SER A 39 11.59 3.79 -11.37
CA SER A 39 11.56 2.34 -11.27
C SER A 39 10.15 1.79 -11.50
N VAL A 40 10.04 0.73 -12.32
CA VAL A 40 8.75 0.06 -12.60
C VAL A 40 8.17 -0.51 -11.30
N THR A 41 9.02 -1.06 -10.44
CA THR A 41 8.65 -1.58 -9.12
C THR A 41 7.97 -0.54 -8.25
N GLY A 42 8.59 0.64 -8.07
CA GLY A 42 8.02 1.70 -7.24
C GLY A 42 6.72 2.26 -7.82
N PHE A 43 6.63 2.34 -9.15
CA PHE A 43 5.43 2.78 -9.84
C PHE A 43 4.25 1.81 -9.66
N LEU A 44 4.46 0.51 -9.88
CA LEU A 44 3.42 -0.51 -9.70
C LEU A 44 2.90 -0.52 -8.27
N LEU A 45 3.80 -0.54 -7.29
CA LEU A 45 3.45 -0.52 -5.88
C LEU A 45 2.63 0.73 -5.52
N ALA A 46 2.99 1.89 -6.05
CA ALA A 46 2.23 3.13 -5.85
C ALA A 46 0.82 3.05 -6.45
N VAL A 47 0.70 2.61 -7.70
CA VAL A 47 -0.60 2.46 -8.38
C VAL A 47 -1.51 1.50 -7.62
N THR A 48 -0.98 0.36 -7.20
CA THR A 48 -1.72 -0.66 -6.44
C THR A 48 -2.25 -0.13 -5.12
N ILE A 49 -1.40 0.52 -4.32
CA ILE A 49 -1.82 1.09 -3.03
C ILE A 49 -2.87 2.19 -3.24
N ILE A 50 -2.69 3.06 -4.23
CA ILE A 50 -3.65 4.12 -4.57
C ILE A 50 -5.02 3.53 -4.92
N ILE A 51 -5.07 2.51 -5.78
CA ILE A 51 -6.31 1.85 -6.18
C ILE A 51 -7.00 1.25 -4.95
N ILE A 52 -6.28 0.52 -4.11
CA ILE A 52 -6.83 -0.09 -2.90
C ILE A 52 -7.37 0.97 -1.95
N PHE A 53 -6.66 2.09 -1.75
CA PHE A 53 -7.14 3.18 -0.91
C PHE A 53 -8.42 3.81 -1.43
N ILE A 54 -8.49 4.11 -2.73
CA ILE A 54 -9.71 4.67 -3.34
C ILE A 54 -10.89 3.72 -3.16
N VAL A 55 -10.71 2.43 -3.44
CA VAL A 55 -11.77 1.43 -3.35
C VAL A 55 -12.20 1.23 -1.90
N ALA A 56 -11.26 1.09 -0.97
CA ALA A 56 -11.52 0.90 0.45
C ALA A 56 -12.25 2.11 1.08
N GLN A 57 -11.82 3.34 0.78
CA GLN A 57 -12.46 4.55 1.28
C GLN A 57 -13.89 4.71 0.73
N LYS A 58 -14.09 4.49 -0.58
CA LYS A 58 -15.43 4.53 -1.19
C LYS A 58 -16.36 3.47 -0.61
N GLU A 59 -15.90 2.23 -0.44
CA GLU A 59 -16.72 1.19 0.16
C GLU A 59 -17.07 1.52 1.62
N PHE A 60 -16.14 2.13 2.36
CA PHE A 60 -16.38 2.53 3.74
C PHE A 60 -17.39 3.67 3.85
N LEU A 61 -17.30 4.68 2.97
CA LEU A 61 -18.21 5.82 2.90
C LEU A 61 -19.63 5.42 2.52
N LYS A 62 -19.80 4.47 1.59
CA LYS A 62 -21.12 3.89 1.25
C LYS A 62 -21.86 3.34 2.48
N LYS A 63 -21.12 2.82 3.47
CA LYS A 63 -21.69 2.27 4.71
C LYS A 63 -21.75 3.31 5.83
N ASN A 64 -20.99 4.41 5.74
CA ASN A 64 -20.83 5.40 6.80
C ASN A 64 -20.58 6.82 6.22
N THR A 65 -21.64 7.50 5.82
CA THR A 65 -21.56 8.80 5.12
C THR A 65 -21.02 9.97 5.97
N ARG A 66 -21.12 9.89 7.31
CA ARG A 66 -20.69 10.97 8.23
C ARG A 66 -19.24 10.86 8.71
N VAL A 67 -18.43 9.98 8.12
CA VAL A 67 -17.06 9.71 8.59
C VAL A 67 -16.11 10.86 8.22
N GLY A 68 -15.33 11.34 9.19
CA GLY A 68 -14.29 12.35 8.97
C GLY A 68 -13.10 11.85 8.14
N VAL A 69 -12.39 12.77 7.48
CA VAL A 69 -11.19 12.48 6.66
C VAL A 69 -10.12 11.73 7.45
N LEU A 70 -9.92 12.09 8.72
CA LEU A 70 -8.97 11.42 9.61
C LEU A 70 -9.30 9.92 9.80
N LYS A 71 -10.57 9.56 9.94
CA LYS A 71 -10.96 8.14 10.10
C LYS A 71 -10.72 7.33 8.82
N LEU A 72 -10.90 7.94 7.63
CA LEU A 72 -10.58 7.30 6.35
C LEU A 72 -9.09 7.11 6.17
N THR A 73 -8.31 8.12 6.58
CA THR A 73 -6.85 8.09 6.57
C THR A 73 -6.35 6.96 7.46
N LEU A 74 -6.78 6.93 8.73
CA LEU A 74 -6.42 5.88 9.69
C LEU A 74 -6.82 4.48 9.22
N LEU A 75 -7.98 4.34 8.56
CA LEU A 75 -8.39 3.08 7.96
C LEU A 75 -7.37 2.58 6.92
N CYS A 76 -6.95 3.45 6.00
CA CYS A 76 -6.01 3.10 4.93
C CYS A 76 -4.59 2.91 5.44
N SER A 77 -4.14 3.78 6.35
CA SER A 77 -2.87 3.65 7.05
C SER A 77 -2.78 2.30 7.76
N GLY A 78 -3.83 1.90 8.47
CA GLY A 78 -3.88 0.61 9.13
C GLY A 78 -3.91 -0.56 8.14
N ILE A 79 -4.65 -0.44 7.03
CA ILE A 79 -4.66 -1.45 5.96
C ILE A 79 -3.25 -1.67 5.42
N CYS A 80 -2.56 -0.58 5.09
CA CYS A 80 -1.19 -0.58 4.56
C CYS A 80 -0.20 -1.14 5.59
N LEU A 81 -0.28 -0.69 6.84
CA LEU A 81 0.62 -1.13 7.92
C LEU A 81 0.54 -2.63 8.14
N VAL A 82 -0.66 -3.20 8.21
CA VAL A 82 -0.82 -4.65 8.42
C VAL A 82 -0.32 -5.43 7.20
N ALA A 83 -0.62 -4.98 5.99
CA ALA A 83 -0.15 -5.64 4.78
C ALA A 83 1.39 -5.60 4.67
N GLU A 84 2.00 -4.44 4.87
CA GLU A 84 3.46 -4.27 4.88
C GLU A 84 4.13 -5.09 5.97
N LEU A 85 3.61 -5.06 7.21
CA LEU A 85 4.19 -5.80 8.31
C LEU A 85 4.26 -7.30 7.99
N VAL A 86 3.16 -7.89 7.50
CA VAL A 86 3.14 -9.29 7.12
C VAL A 86 4.04 -9.55 5.91
N PHE A 87 4.00 -8.69 4.90
CA PHE A 87 4.80 -8.83 3.69
C PHE A 87 6.30 -8.77 3.98
N GLN A 88 6.77 -7.76 4.71
CA GLN A 88 8.18 -7.63 5.07
C GLN A 88 8.62 -8.79 5.97
N SER A 89 7.78 -9.25 6.91
CA SER A 89 8.08 -10.44 7.71
C SER A 89 8.24 -11.70 6.86
N LEU A 90 7.41 -11.89 5.83
CA LEU A 90 7.57 -13.00 4.90
C LEU A 90 8.85 -12.85 4.07
N ARG A 91 9.11 -11.65 3.54
CA ARG A 91 10.27 -11.35 2.71
C ARG A 91 11.61 -11.65 3.42
N LEU A 92 11.68 -11.47 4.75
CA LEU A 92 12.86 -11.81 5.54
C LEU A 92 13.34 -13.26 5.33
N PHE A 93 12.43 -14.21 5.10
CA PHE A 93 12.78 -15.62 4.90
C PHE A 93 13.29 -15.94 3.48
N PHE A 94 13.10 -15.03 2.52
CA PHE A 94 13.43 -15.26 1.11
C PHE A 94 14.64 -14.48 0.61
N VAL A 95 15.14 -13.51 1.37
CA VAL A 95 16.36 -12.77 1.02
C VAL A 95 17.55 -13.54 1.60
N VAL A 96 18.31 -14.23 0.74
CA VAL A 96 19.36 -15.19 1.16
C VAL A 96 20.72 -14.52 1.44
N ASP A 97 20.94 -13.28 0.99
CA ASP A 97 22.28 -12.63 0.97
C ASP A 97 22.38 -11.29 1.73
N ALA A 98 21.49 -10.99 2.68
CA ALA A 98 21.57 -9.75 3.45
C ALA A 98 22.24 -9.94 4.82
N THR A 99 22.87 -8.90 5.37
CA THR A 99 23.37 -8.93 6.75
C THR A 99 22.23 -8.70 7.75
N GLU A 100 22.38 -9.17 9.00
CA GLU A 100 21.40 -8.93 10.09
C GLU A 100 20.98 -7.45 10.21
N TYR A 101 21.93 -6.52 10.03
CA TYR A 101 21.69 -5.08 10.06
C TYR A 101 20.84 -4.61 8.88
N ASP A 102 21.10 -5.13 7.68
CA ASP A 102 20.34 -4.79 6.48
C ASP A 102 18.89 -5.29 6.57
N TYR A 103 18.66 -6.49 7.12
CA TYR A 103 17.31 -7.01 7.32
C TYR A 103 16.45 -6.10 8.20
N ILE A 104 16.99 -5.67 9.35
CA ILE A 104 16.27 -4.79 10.28
C ILE A 104 16.01 -3.43 9.62
N LYS A 105 17.01 -2.88 8.93
CA LYS A 105 16.88 -1.61 8.21
C LYS A 105 15.80 -1.67 7.13
N TYR A 106 15.81 -2.70 6.28
CA TYR A 106 14.80 -2.89 5.23
C TYR A 106 13.41 -3.17 5.80
N PHE A 107 13.32 -3.93 6.89
CA PHE A 107 12.05 -4.18 7.57
C PHE A 107 11.46 -2.89 8.14
N ILE A 108 12.25 -2.07 8.83
CA ILE A 108 11.78 -0.81 9.43
C ILE A 108 11.43 0.21 8.34
N LEU A 109 12.30 0.43 7.37
CA LEU A 109 12.05 1.38 6.28
C LEU A 109 10.89 0.94 5.39
N GLY A 110 10.83 -0.35 5.06
CA GLY A 110 9.74 -0.97 4.30
C GLY A 110 8.43 -0.85 5.06
N THR A 111 8.38 -1.25 6.33
CA THR A 111 7.11 -1.25 7.07
C THR A 111 6.66 0.16 7.43
N PHE A 112 7.50 0.93 8.13
CA PHE A 112 7.10 2.23 8.66
C PHE A 112 7.28 3.37 7.66
N GLY A 113 8.35 3.36 6.88
CA GLY A 113 8.61 4.39 5.88
C GLY A 113 7.54 4.40 4.79
N VAL A 114 7.22 3.22 4.23
CA VAL A 114 6.18 3.07 3.22
C VAL A 114 4.80 3.42 3.81
N THR A 115 4.47 2.89 4.98
CA THR A 115 3.19 3.20 5.63
C THR A 115 3.03 4.70 5.89
N LEU A 116 4.07 5.40 6.36
CA LEU A 116 4.00 6.83 6.64
C LEU A 116 3.81 7.64 5.35
N PHE A 117 4.58 7.33 4.31
CA PHE A 117 4.44 7.95 3.00
C PHE A 117 3.01 7.77 2.45
N TYR A 118 2.50 6.54 2.45
CA TYR A 118 1.15 6.27 1.96
C TYR A 118 0.06 6.77 2.90
N SER A 119 0.33 7.00 4.18
CA SER A 119 -0.63 7.65 5.08
C SER A 119 -0.89 9.11 4.67
N LEU A 120 0.16 9.84 4.25
CA LEU A 120 0.00 11.18 3.69
C LEU A 120 -0.80 11.14 2.38
N LEU A 121 -0.53 10.13 1.54
CA LEU A 121 -1.25 9.96 0.29
C LEU A 121 -2.73 9.58 0.52
N ALA A 122 -3.01 8.73 1.53
CA ALA A 122 -4.35 8.37 1.95
C ALA A 122 -5.15 9.58 2.44
N LEU A 123 -4.49 10.53 3.13
CA LEU A 123 -5.09 11.79 3.56
C LEU A 123 -5.54 12.62 2.36
N VAL A 124 -4.69 12.76 1.34
CA VAL A 124 -5.00 13.48 0.10
C VAL A 124 -6.17 12.81 -0.63
N ILE A 125 -6.15 11.48 -0.79
CA ILE A 125 -7.24 10.73 -1.43
C ILE A 125 -8.55 10.93 -0.65
N ALA A 126 -8.52 10.83 0.68
CA ALA A 126 -9.69 11.00 1.53
C ALA A 126 -10.29 12.41 1.41
N PHE A 127 -9.44 13.44 1.30
CA PHE A 127 -9.89 14.81 1.06
C PHE A 127 -10.55 14.96 -0.31
N ILE A 128 -9.94 14.42 -1.38
CA ILE A 128 -10.48 14.49 -2.75
C ILE A 128 -11.84 13.79 -2.84
N ILE A 129 -11.95 12.57 -2.30
CA ILE A 129 -13.20 11.80 -2.34
C ILE A 129 -14.30 12.54 -1.58
N LYS A 130 -14.01 13.02 -0.37
CA LYS A 130 -15.00 13.68 0.47
C LYS A 130 -15.46 15.03 -0.09
N LYS A 131 -14.55 15.80 -0.69
CA LYS A 131 -14.90 17.04 -1.39
C LYS A 131 -15.87 16.77 -2.54
N ARG A 132 -15.68 15.66 -3.27
CA ARG A 132 -16.56 15.27 -4.37
C ARG A 132 -17.97 14.87 -3.91
N GLU A 133 -18.09 14.15 -2.79
CA GLU A 133 -19.40 13.77 -2.22
C GLU A 133 -20.19 14.97 -1.68
N MET A 134 -19.53 16.05 -1.25
CA MET A 134 -20.23 17.27 -0.81
C MET A 134 -20.80 18.11 -1.96
N LEU A 135 -20.27 17.94 -3.17
CA LEU A 135 -20.66 18.70 -4.36
C LEU A 135 -21.71 17.97 -5.23
N SER A 136 -22.03 16.71 -4.90
CA SER A 136 -23.04 15.88 -5.57
C SER A 136 -24.31 15.79 -4.74
#